data_AF-A0A2I1D3M7-F1
#
_entry.id   AF-A0A2I1D3M7-F1
#
_cell.length_a   1.000
_cell.length_b   1.000
_cell.length_c   1.000
_cell.angle_alpha   90.00
_cell.angle_beta   90.00
_cell.angle_gamma   90.00
#
_symmetry.space_group_name_H-M   'P 1'
#
loop_
_entity.id
_entity.type
_entity.pdbx_description
1 polymer ?
#
loop_
_entity_poly.entity_id
_entity_poly.type
_entity_poly.pdbx_seq_one_letter_code
_entity_poly.pdbx_strand_id
1 'polypeptide(L)'
;MFVMRQTYQRRPLVVILLCSLLICTLWVFTGQERPTWRPAEDPERYYSRRLAKATMLYGKPNPLYERAIDSHDRHARRWGYPMHVLRQDISVGFWNKPSYLVSLVIQEMAKPPSERVEWLMWVDADSILINGAVPLEAFLPPYDISEDVHLVATRDHNGLNTGIMFLHIHPWTINFLIEALGYPLYKPDADLGRSDDQEAMARVLRNSNGGLNGTGYADGAVFLPRTWINAYEWQHAYEGKRGNLLVHFPGLGDQRWVHMSNWLDIVERSPLSWEVPFEETEYYNGTVAFWDRIREAKQAISIAEHRFNRLSTDKSKAPMEAAVRELKKVMQQEADNTELLVQRLQDLKSVLDLI
;
A
#
# COMPACT_ATOMS: atom_id res chain seq x y z
N MET A 1 8.97 -81.47 -3.53
CA MET A 1 9.59 -80.23 -3.00
C MET A 1 8.63 -79.09 -3.32
N PHE A 2 7.77 -78.71 -2.37
CA PHE A 2 6.67 -77.76 -2.59
C PHE A 2 7.14 -76.32 -2.40
N VAL A 3 6.83 -75.46 -3.38
CA VAL A 3 7.10 -74.01 -3.38
C VAL A 3 5.96 -73.28 -2.65
N MET A 4 6.28 -72.54 -1.60
CA MET A 4 5.36 -71.60 -0.96
C MET A 4 5.46 -70.23 -1.64
N ARG A 5 4.34 -69.78 -2.21
CA ARG A 5 4.15 -68.44 -2.80
C ARG A 5 3.78 -67.47 -1.67
N GLN A 6 4.61 -66.46 -1.41
CA GLN A 6 4.32 -65.36 -0.49
C GLN A 6 3.21 -64.46 -1.06
N THR A 7 2.14 -64.30 -0.29
CA THR A 7 1.06 -63.32 -0.52
C THR A 7 1.48 -61.96 0.05
N TYR A 8 2.02 -61.12 -0.81
CA TYR A 8 2.06 -59.68 -0.60
C TYR A 8 0.71 -59.10 -1.03
N GLN A 9 -0.01 -58.40 -0.15
CA GLN A 9 -0.90 -57.25 -0.44
C GLN A 9 -1.94 -56.99 0.66
N ARG A 10 -2.31 -55.70 0.79
CA ARG A 10 -3.52 -55.13 1.44
C ARG A 10 -3.46 -54.65 2.90
N ARG A 11 -2.30 -54.30 3.46
CA ARG A 11 -2.23 -53.56 4.75
C ARG A 11 -1.74 -52.10 4.71
N PRO A 12 -0.95 -51.60 3.74
CA PRO A 12 -0.46 -50.21 3.83
C PRO A 12 -1.52 -49.17 3.40
N LEU A 13 -2.39 -49.52 2.44
CA LEU A 13 -3.35 -48.58 1.85
C LEU A 13 -4.48 -48.18 2.83
N VAL A 14 -4.93 -49.12 3.67
CA VAL A 14 -5.95 -48.86 4.70
C VAL A 14 -5.41 -47.97 5.80
N VAL A 15 -4.16 -48.19 6.22
CA VAL A 15 -3.49 -47.34 7.23
C VAL A 15 -3.27 -45.93 6.71
N ILE A 16 -2.84 -45.79 5.44
CA ILE A 16 -2.68 -44.47 4.82
C ILE A 16 -4.04 -43.76 4.73
N LEU A 17 -5.10 -44.43 4.28
CA LEU A 17 -6.44 -43.84 4.21
C LEU A 17 -6.97 -43.40 5.59
N LEU A 18 -6.75 -44.20 6.62
CA LEU A 18 -7.15 -43.85 7.99
C LEU A 18 -6.35 -42.66 8.55
N CYS A 19 -5.04 -42.60 8.30
CA CYS A 19 -4.23 -41.45 8.68
C CYS A 19 -4.64 -40.18 7.93
N SER A 20 -4.92 -40.27 6.63
CA SER A 20 -5.41 -39.14 5.83
C SER A 20 -6.78 -38.65 6.32
N LEU A 21 -7.67 -39.57 6.70
CA LEU A 21 -8.99 -39.22 7.23
C LEU A 21 -8.87 -38.55 8.61
N LEU A 22 -7.96 -39.01 9.46
CA LEU A 22 -7.68 -38.41 10.76
C LEU A 22 -7.04 -37.02 10.63
N ILE A 23 -6.16 -36.81 9.66
CA ILE A 23 -5.56 -35.50 9.36
C ILE A 23 -6.63 -34.55 8.81
N CYS A 24 -7.50 -35.01 7.89
CA CYS A 24 -8.61 -34.21 7.39
C CYS A 24 -9.62 -33.84 8.48
N THR A 25 -9.96 -34.77 9.39
CA THR A 25 -10.87 -34.45 10.50
C THR A 25 -10.20 -33.51 11.49
N LEU A 26 -8.93 -33.71 11.84
CA LEU A 26 -8.19 -32.74 12.65
C LEU A 26 -8.14 -31.38 11.98
N TRP A 27 -7.89 -31.28 10.68
CA TRP A 27 -7.87 -30.00 9.96
C TRP A 27 -9.24 -29.31 9.89
N VAL A 28 -10.33 -30.09 9.80
CA VAL A 28 -11.72 -29.58 9.83
C VAL A 28 -12.12 -29.12 11.24
N PHE A 29 -11.64 -29.80 12.29
CA PHE A 29 -11.98 -29.48 13.68
C PHE A 29 -11.00 -28.53 14.38
N THR A 30 -9.76 -28.40 13.89
CA THR A 30 -8.75 -27.43 14.34
C THR A 30 -8.56 -26.29 13.35
N GLY A 31 -9.47 -26.14 12.39
CA GLY A 31 -9.60 -24.90 11.65
C GLY A 31 -9.81 -23.80 12.68
N GLN A 32 -8.72 -23.12 13.06
CA GLN A 32 -8.76 -21.95 13.90
C GLN A 32 -9.88 -21.09 13.34
N GLU A 33 -10.87 -20.78 14.17
CA GLU A 33 -11.88 -19.82 13.82
C GLU A 33 -11.12 -18.60 13.31
N ARG A 34 -11.18 -18.38 11.98
CA ARG A 34 -10.75 -17.12 11.42
C ARG A 34 -11.59 -16.10 12.17
N PRO A 35 -10.99 -15.11 12.86
CA PRO A 35 -11.76 -14.10 13.57
C PRO A 35 -12.83 -13.62 12.59
N THR A 36 -14.10 -13.82 12.97
CA THR A 36 -15.23 -13.45 12.13
C THR A 36 -15.19 -11.94 12.02
N TRP A 37 -14.59 -11.48 10.93
CA TRP A 37 -14.48 -10.07 10.60
C TRP A 37 -15.90 -9.50 10.57
N ARG A 38 -16.14 -8.51 11.42
CA ARG A 38 -17.38 -7.73 11.41
C ARG A 38 -17.11 -6.49 10.55
N PRO A 39 -17.95 -6.20 9.54
CA PRO A 39 -17.88 -4.92 8.86
C PRO A 39 -17.95 -3.78 9.89
N ALA A 40 -17.21 -2.70 9.64
CA ALA A 40 -17.35 -1.48 10.42
C ALA A 40 -18.82 -1.03 10.44
N GLU A 41 -19.30 -0.56 11.60
CA GLU A 41 -20.71 -0.21 11.84
C GLU A 41 -21.24 0.91 10.92
N ASP A 42 -20.35 1.64 10.23
CA ASP A 42 -20.70 2.66 9.24
C ASP A 42 -19.60 2.83 8.16
N PRO A 43 -19.73 2.19 6.99
CA PRO A 43 -18.81 2.36 5.87
C PRO A 43 -18.77 3.79 5.33
N GLU A 44 -19.88 4.55 5.37
CA GLU A 44 -19.96 5.92 4.82
C GLU A 44 -18.93 6.86 5.47
N ARG A 45 -18.63 6.64 6.76
CA ARG A 45 -17.62 7.41 7.50
C ARG A 45 -16.19 7.22 6.97
N TYR A 46 -15.91 6.12 6.25
CA TYR A 46 -14.63 5.89 5.59
C TYR A 46 -14.50 6.66 4.26
N TYR A 47 -15.62 7.01 3.61
CA TYR A 47 -15.62 7.43 2.20
C TYR A 47 -15.88 8.92 1.95
N SER A 48 -16.00 9.76 2.98
CA SER A 48 -16.09 11.21 2.81
C SER A 48 -14.72 11.85 3.04
N ARG A 49 -13.91 12.00 1.99
CA ARG A 49 -12.63 12.72 2.02
C ARG A 49 -12.53 13.67 0.84
N ARG A 50 -11.84 14.80 1.00
CA ARG A 50 -11.51 15.66 -0.13
C ARG A 50 -10.20 15.21 -0.76
N LEU A 51 -10.24 14.65 -1.97
CA LEU A 51 -9.06 14.23 -2.71
C LEU A 51 -8.85 15.04 -3.98
N ALA A 52 -7.59 15.18 -4.37
CA ALA A 52 -7.19 15.49 -5.73
C ALA A 52 -6.26 14.40 -6.29
N LYS A 53 -6.16 14.34 -7.62
CA LYS A 53 -5.14 13.57 -8.33
C LYS A 53 -4.06 14.50 -8.88
N ALA A 54 -2.84 14.01 -8.96
CA ALA A 54 -1.73 14.67 -9.62
C ALA A 54 -0.94 13.73 -10.52
N THR A 55 -0.46 14.27 -11.64
CA THR A 55 0.47 13.60 -12.54
C THR A 55 1.33 14.64 -13.27
N MET A 56 2.26 14.20 -14.11
CA MET A 56 3.05 15.06 -14.98
C MET A 56 3.18 14.47 -16.38
N LEU A 57 3.05 15.32 -17.39
CA LEU A 57 3.33 14.99 -18.79
C LEU A 57 3.70 16.27 -19.54
N TYR A 58 4.95 16.36 -19.96
CA TYR A 58 5.54 17.50 -20.66
C TYR A 58 6.51 17.04 -21.75
N GLY A 59 6.98 17.98 -22.56
CA GLY A 59 7.84 17.69 -23.71
C GLY A 59 7.07 17.27 -24.95
N LYS A 60 7.64 16.35 -25.75
CA LYS A 60 7.02 15.91 -27.00
C LYS A 60 5.70 15.18 -26.71
N PRO A 61 4.59 15.54 -27.38
CA PRO A 61 3.32 14.85 -27.19
C PRO A 61 3.43 13.34 -27.39
N ASN A 62 2.90 12.58 -26.44
CA ASN A 62 2.76 11.13 -26.53
C ASN A 62 1.26 10.77 -26.42
N PRO A 63 0.61 10.39 -27.53
CA PRO A 63 -0.82 10.06 -27.54
C PRO A 63 -1.23 8.96 -26.56
N LEU A 64 -0.36 7.99 -26.25
CA LEU A 64 -0.68 6.93 -25.30
C LEU A 64 -0.69 7.45 -23.86
N TYR A 65 0.24 8.33 -23.50
CA TYR A 65 0.22 8.98 -22.19
C TYR A 65 -0.95 9.94 -22.03
N GLU A 66 -1.32 10.68 -23.07
CA GLU A 66 -2.52 11.54 -23.01
C GLU A 66 -3.80 10.71 -22.80
N ARG A 67 -3.94 9.58 -23.51
CA ARG A 67 -5.07 8.65 -23.30
C ARG A 67 -5.06 8.02 -21.90
N ALA A 68 -3.88 7.69 -21.37
CA ALA A 68 -3.74 7.18 -20.01
C ALA A 68 -4.17 8.22 -18.96
N ILE A 69 -3.73 9.47 -19.12
CA ILE A 69 -4.17 10.59 -18.27
C ILE A 69 -5.68 10.81 -18.40
N ASP A 70 -6.25 10.73 -19.61
CA ASP A 70 -7.70 10.84 -19.82
C ASP A 70 -8.47 9.73 -19.09
N SER A 71 -7.93 8.52 -18.97
CA SER A 71 -8.54 7.46 -18.14
C SER A 71 -8.64 7.86 -16.66
N HIS A 72 -7.62 8.53 -16.13
CA HIS A 72 -7.62 9.05 -14.77
C HIS A 72 -8.57 10.24 -14.59
N ASP A 73 -8.65 11.11 -15.61
CA ASP A 73 -9.51 12.28 -15.63
C ASP A 73 -11.01 11.90 -15.71
N ARG A 74 -11.37 10.89 -16.51
CA ARG A 74 -12.74 10.35 -16.54
C ARG A 74 -13.19 9.84 -15.16
N HIS A 75 -12.31 9.13 -14.46
CA HIS A 75 -12.58 8.71 -13.08
C HIS A 75 -12.64 9.88 -12.10
N ALA A 76 -11.73 10.85 -12.23
CA ALA A 76 -11.72 12.05 -11.40
C ALA A 76 -13.06 12.81 -11.53
N ARG A 77 -13.56 12.99 -12.76
CA ARG A 77 -14.87 13.60 -13.02
C ARG A 77 -16.04 12.80 -12.42
N ARG A 78 -16.00 11.47 -12.47
CA ARG A 78 -17.04 10.61 -11.89
C ARG A 78 -17.19 10.82 -10.38
N TRP A 79 -16.08 11.02 -9.69
CA TRP A 79 -16.03 11.10 -8.23
C TRP A 79 -15.80 12.52 -7.70
N GLY A 80 -15.70 13.52 -8.57
CA GLY A 80 -15.53 14.92 -8.17
C GLY A 80 -14.12 15.29 -7.69
N TYR A 81 -13.08 14.53 -8.08
CA TYR A 81 -11.69 14.84 -7.74
C TYR A 81 -11.11 15.88 -8.70
N PRO A 82 -10.46 16.96 -8.21
CA PRO A 82 -9.61 17.79 -9.05
C PRO A 82 -8.46 16.98 -9.65
N MET A 83 -8.09 17.28 -10.89
CA MET A 83 -6.97 16.65 -11.60
C MET A 83 -5.90 17.70 -11.92
N HIS A 84 -4.70 17.53 -11.35
CA HIS A 84 -3.57 18.41 -11.56
C HIS A 84 -2.54 17.76 -12.48
N VAL A 85 -2.24 18.38 -13.61
CA VAL A 85 -1.24 17.87 -14.56
C VAL A 85 -0.12 18.88 -14.74
N LEU A 86 1.09 18.55 -14.31
CA LEU A 86 2.26 19.36 -14.64
C LEU A 86 2.56 19.21 -16.13
N ARG A 87 2.45 20.30 -16.87
CA ARG A 87 2.67 20.36 -18.33
C ARG A 87 4.00 21.00 -18.73
N GLN A 88 4.80 21.43 -17.77
CA GLN A 88 6.07 22.11 -17.99
C GLN A 88 7.19 21.40 -17.24
N ASP A 89 8.38 21.36 -17.84
CA ASP A 89 9.58 20.85 -17.19
C ASP A 89 10.14 21.93 -16.24
N ILE A 90 10.01 21.70 -14.93
CA ILE A 90 10.33 22.70 -13.90
C ILE A 90 11.61 22.35 -13.11
N SER A 91 12.14 21.15 -13.31
CA SER A 91 13.31 20.62 -12.60
C SER A 91 14.08 19.66 -13.49
N VAL A 92 15.21 19.12 -13.03
CA VAL A 92 16.02 18.20 -13.82
C VAL A 92 15.52 16.76 -13.64
N GLY A 93 15.07 16.14 -14.73
CA GLY A 93 14.77 14.70 -14.76
C GLY A 93 13.75 14.27 -13.70
N PHE A 94 14.12 13.26 -12.89
CA PHE A 94 13.29 12.66 -11.85
C PHE A 94 12.84 13.65 -10.76
N TRP A 95 13.54 14.77 -10.59
CA TRP A 95 13.23 15.76 -9.55
C TRP A 95 11.96 16.59 -9.82
N ASN A 96 11.35 16.49 -11.01
CA ASN A 96 10.09 17.16 -11.33
C ASN A 96 8.94 16.68 -10.42
N LYS A 97 8.82 15.37 -10.19
CA LYS A 97 7.78 14.78 -9.34
C LYS A 97 7.79 15.38 -7.93
N PRO A 98 8.86 15.25 -7.14
CA PRO A 98 8.87 15.81 -5.79
C PRO A 98 8.78 17.34 -5.78
N SER A 99 9.37 18.05 -6.76
CA SER A 99 9.25 19.53 -6.85
C SER A 99 7.80 19.97 -7.02
N TYR A 100 7.07 19.30 -7.91
CA TYR A 100 5.67 19.60 -8.17
C TYR A 100 4.77 19.20 -7.01
N LEU A 101 4.99 18.03 -6.42
CA LEU A 101 4.25 17.57 -5.24
C LEU A 101 4.40 18.55 -4.07
N VAL A 102 5.62 19.04 -3.77
CA VAL A 102 5.82 20.09 -2.76
C VAL A 102 5.01 21.33 -3.06
N SER A 103 5.01 21.77 -4.33
CA SER A 103 4.25 22.97 -4.73
C SER A 103 2.75 22.81 -4.51
N LEU A 104 2.17 21.65 -4.84
CA LEU A 104 0.76 21.35 -4.65
C LEU A 104 0.41 21.26 -3.16
N VAL A 105 1.22 20.57 -2.36
CA VAL A 105 0.98 20.44 -0.92
C VAL A 105 1.03 21.81 -0.24
N ILE A 106 1.98 22.68 -0.60
CA ILE A 106 2.06 24.04 -0.07
C ILE A 106 0.83 24.87 -0.46
N GLN A 107 0.39 24.78 -1.72
CA GLN A 107 -0.80 25.50 -2.19
C GLN A 107 -2.07 25.06 -1.43
N GLU A 108 -2.25 23.77 -1.19
CA GLU A 108 -3.38 23.27 -0.39
C GLU A 108 -3.25 23.64 1.09
N MET A 109 -2.05 23.61 1.66
CA MET A 109 -1.78 24.04 3.03
C MET A 109 -2.04 25.54 3.26
N ALA A 110 -1.97 26.37 2.21
CA ALA A 110 -2.26 27.80 2.26
C ALA A 110 -3.77 28.13 2.26
N LYS A 111 -4.63 27.17 1.92
CA LYS A 111 -6.09 27.33 1.96
C LYS A 111 -6.64 27.03 3.37
N PRO A 112 -7.82 27.57 3.74
CA PRO A 112 -8.53 27.16 4.95
C PRO A 112 -8.76 25.63 4.98
N PRO A 113 -8.72 24.97 6.16
CA PRO A 113 -8.95 23.52 6.27
C PRO A 113 -10.25 23.02 5.64
N SER A 114 -11.31 23.85 5.64
CA SER A 114 -12.61 23.56 5.03
C SER A 114 -12.61 23.59 3.49
N GLU A 115 -11.61 24.22 2.87
CA GLU A 115 -11.54 24.44 1.42
C GLU A 115 -10.44 23.62 0.73
N ARG A 116 -9.41 23.21 1.48
CA ARG A 116 -8.32 22.39 0.94
C ARG A 116 -8.72 20.94 0.74
N VAL A 117 -8.07 20.27 -0.21
CA VAL A 117 -8.09 18.80 -0.22
C VAL A 117 -7.31 18.25 0.97
N GLU A 118 -7.69 17.09 1.44
CA GLU A 118 -7.03 16.37 2.52
C GLU A 118 -5.92 15.45 1.99
N TRP A 119 -6.12 14.87 0.81
CA TRP A 119 -5.19 13.92 0.21
C TRP A 119 -4.95 14.20 -1.26
N LEU A 120 -3.72 13.93 -1.68
CA LEU A 120 -3.30 13.97 -3.08
C LEU A 120 -2.89 12.57 -3.53
N MET A 121 -3.53 12.03 -4.57
CA MET A 121 -3.08 10.81 -5.23
C MET A 121 -2.12 11.17 -6.37
N TRP A 122 -0.84 10.84 -6.22
CA TRP A 122 0.11 10.86 -7.34
C TRP A 122 -0.08 9.63 -8.23
N VAL A 123 -0.04 9.83 -9.55
CA VAL A 123 0.03 8.75 -10.54
C VAL A 123 1.07 9.04 -11.62
N ASP A 124 1.93 8.07 -11.92
CA ASP A 124 2.83 8.13 -13.09
C ASP A 124 2.01 8.03 -14.39
N ALA A 125 2.47 8.72 -15.45
CA ALA A 125 1.75 8.83 -16.72
C ALA A 125 1.65 7.51 -17.50
N ASP A 126 2.45 6.51 -17.12
CA ASP A 126 2.39 5.13 -17.59
C ASP A 126 1.51 4.27 -16.68
N SER A 127 0.40 4.81 -16.17
CA SER A 127 -0.65 4.07 -15.49
C SER A 127 -2.02 4.35 -16.12
N ILE A 128 -2.84 3.31 -16.26
CA ILE A 128 -4.18 3.38 -16.87
C ILE A 128 -5.19 2.93 -15.83
N LEU A 129 -6.25 3.72 -15.66
CA LEU A 129 -7.36 3.36 -14.79
C LEU A 129 -8.31 2.41 -15.52
N ILE A 130 -8.58 1.24 -14.93
CA ILE A 130 -9.34 0.15 -15.57
C ILE A 130 -10.67 -0.15 -14.89
N ASN A 131 -10.83 0.21 -13.60
CA ASN A 131 -12.12 0.13 -12.91
C ASN A 131 -12.55 1.51 -12.40
N GLY A 132 -13.42 2.17 -13.18
CA GLY A 132 -13.95 3.51 -12.86
C GLY A 132 -14.89 3.55 -11.65
N ALA A 133 -15.40 2.40 -11.21
CA ALA A 133 -16.40 2.31 -10.14
C ALA A 133 -15.82 2.28 -8.72
N VAL A 134 -14.49 2.29 -8.56
CA VAL A 134 -13.85 2.24 -7.23
C VAL A 134 -13.51 3.67 -6.77
N PRO A 135 -14.07 4.15 -5.64
CA PRO A 135 -13.68 5.42 -5.04
C PRO A 135 -12.26 5.37 -4.45
N LEU A 136 -11.53 6.49 -4.47
CA LEU A 136 -10.16 6.53 -3.95
C LEU A 136 -10.10 6.48 -2.42
N GLU A 137 -11.15 6.94 -1.76
CA GLU A 137 -11.29 6.97 -0.31
C GLU A 137 -11.19 5.59 0.31
N ALA A 138 -11.53 4.54 -0.45
CA ALA A 138 -11.37 3.15 -0.03
C ALA A 138 -9.92 2.82 0.37
N PHE A 139 -8.94 3.50 -0.21
CA PHE A 139 -7.53 3.23 0.07
C PHE A 139 -6.94 4.15 1.14
N LEU A 140 -7.73 5.05 1.73
CA LEU A 140 -7.27 6.01 2.72
C LEU A 140 -7.52 5.54 4.16
N PRO A 141 -6.69 5.98 5.11
CA PRO A 141 -6.91 5.70 6.52
C PRO A 141 -8.22 6.33 7.00
N PRO A 142 -9.00 5.65 7.87
CA PRO A 142 -10.13 6.26 8.55
C PRO A 142 -9.70 7.43 9.44
N TYR A 143 -10.64 8.35 9.71
CA TYR A 143 -10.39 9.62 10.41
C TYR A 143 -9.70 9.48 11.76
N ASP A 144 -9.98 8.40 12.48
CA ASP A 144 -9.46 8.18 13.83
C ASP A 144 -7.97 7.81 13.86
N ILE A 145 -7.40 7.37 12.74
CA ILE A 145 -5.97 7.05 12.62
C ILE A 145 -5.25 7.86 11.53
N SER A 146 -5.95 8.78 10.86
CA SER A 146 -5.36 9.56 9.76
C SER A 146 -4.41 10.66 10.20
N GLU A 147 -4.44 11.06 11.47
CA GLU A 147 -3.52 12.08 12.00
C GLU A 147 -2.07 11.58 12.06
N ASP A 148 -1.84 10.26 12.18
CA ASP A 148 -0.51 9.66 12.12
C ASP A 148 -0.29 8.78 10.88
N VAL A 149 -1.00 9.07 9.78
CA VAL A 149 -0.68 8.52 8.46
C VAL A 149 -0.63 9.68 7.47
N HIS A 150 0.50 9.80 6.79
CA HIS A 150 0.78 10.90 5.86
C HIS A 150 1.20 10.43 4.47
N LEU A 151 1.63 9.17 4.35
CA LEU A 151 1.95 8.51 3.09
C LEU A 151 1.26 7.14 3.05
N VAL A 152 0.45 6.91 2.01
CA VAL A 152 -0.01 5.57 1.65
C VAL A 152 0.61 5.20 0.31
N ALA A 153 1.41 4.16 0.30
CA ALA A 153 2.19 3.77 -0.87
C ALA A 153 2.18 2.25 -1.05
N THR A 154 2.98 1.76 -2.00
CA THR A 154 3.17 0.32 -2.23
C THR A 154 4.65 0.00 -2.24
N ARG A 155 4.95 -1.29 -2.05
CA ARG A 155 6.31 -1.81 -2.13
C ARG A 155 6.51 -2.59 -3.41
N ASP A 156 7.71 -2.47 -3.97
CA ASP A 156 8.22 -3.38 -4.99
C ASP A 156 9.57 -3.97 -4.53
N HIS A 157 10.31 -4.59 -5.46
CA HIS A 157 11.61 -5.19 -5.18
C HIS A 157 12.66 -4.19 -4.63
N ASN A 158 12.47 -2.88 -4.82
CA ASN A 158 13.35 -1.82 -4.32
C ASN A 158 12.89 -1.23 -2.98
N GLY A 159 11.79 -1.71 -2.41
CA GLY A 159 11.28 -1.23 -1.12
C GLY A 159 10.10 -0.28 -1.28
N LEU A 160 10.31 0.98 -1.69
CA LEU A 160 9.24 1.95 -1.94
C LEU A 160 9.01 2.05 -3.45
N ASN A 161 7.76 2.00 -3.89
CA ASN A 161 7.38 2.43 -5.23
C ASN A 161 6.64 3.77 -5.19
N THR A 162 7.12 4.73 -5.99
CA THR A 162 6.57 6.10 -6.06
C THR A 162 5.70 6.34 -7.30
N GLY A 163 5.34 5.29 -8.02
CA GLY A 163 4.50 5.40 -9.21
C GLY A 163 3.05 5.71 -8.88
N ILE A 164 2.55 5.18 -7.77
CA ILE A 164 1.23 5.49 -7.22
C ILE A 164 1.35 5.70 -5.71
N MET A 165 0.96 6.86 -5.21
CA MET A 165 1.03 7.21 -3.78
C MET A 165 -0.13 8.14 -3.39
N PHE A 166 -0.61 8.02 -2.16
CA PHE A 166 -1.45 9.03 -1.53
C PHE A 166 -0.63 9.82 -0.51
N LEU A 167 -0.72 11.14 -0.60
CA LEU A 167 0.04 12.09 0.21
C LEU A 167 -0.96 12.95 0.99
N HIS A 168 -0.87 12.94 2.32
CA HIS A 168 -1.71 13.77 3.17
C HIS A 168 -1.24 15.23 3.04
N ILE A 169 -2.18 16.17 2.88
CA ILE A 169 -1.90 17.61 2.96
C ILE A 169 -1.57 18.00 4.40
N HIS A 170 -0.28 17.87 4.75
CA HIS A 170 0.21 18.02 6.11
C HIS A 170 1.67 18.53 6.11
N PRO A 171 2.12 19.28 7.15
CA PRO A 171 3.52 19.68 7.28
C PRO A 171 4.52 18.52 7.21
N TRP A 172 4.13 17.32 7.67
CA TRP A 172 4.95 16.11 7.54
C TRP A 172 5.35 15.87 6.09
N THR A 173 4.39 15.96 5.15
CA THR A 173 4.60 15.69 3.73
C THR A 173 5.51 16.72 3.07
N ILE A 174 5.38 17.99 3.47
CA ILE A 174 6.27 19.06 3.01
C ILE A 174 7.72 18.73 3.42
N ASN A 175 7.95 18.40 4.69
CA ASN A 175 9.30 18.11 5.19
C ASN A 175 9.88 16.85 4.54
N PHE A 176 9.07 15.79 4.42
CA PHE A 176 9.47 14.55 3.75
C PHE A 176 9.95 14.80 2.31
N LEU A 177 9.17 15.54 1.52
CA LEU A 177 9.51 15.80 0.13
C LEU A 177 10.68 16.80 -0.02
N ILE A 178 10.79 17.80 0.86
CA ILE A 178 11.94 18.72 0.88
C ILE A 178 13.23 17.98 1.23
N GLU A 179 13.19 17.08 2.22
CA GLU A 179 14.36 16.28 2.59
C GLU A 179 14.76 15.33 1.44
N ALA A 180 13.78 14.73 0.75
CA ALA A 180 14.04 13.93 -0.45
C ALA A 180 14.66 14.75 -1.59
N LEU A 181 14.17 15.97 -1.86
CA LEU A 181 14.75 16.89 -2.85
C LEU A 181 16.16 17.33 -2.46
N GLY A 182 16.41 17.55 -1.17
CA GLY A 182 17.69 17.96 -0.64
C GLY A 182 18.71 16.82 -0.57
N TYR A 183 18.26 15.55 -0.66
CA TYR A 183 19.10 14.36 -0.53
C TYR A 183 20.43 14.43 -1.29
N PRO A 184 20.46 14.72 -2.61
CA PRO A 184 21.72 14.82 -3.35
C PRO A 184 22.64 15.96 -2.88
N LEU A 185 22.11 17.00 -2.21
CA LEU A 185 22.91 18.12 -1.72
C LEU A 185 23.71 17.76 -0.46
N TYR A 186 23.15 16.95 0.43
CA TYR A 186 23.81 16.56 1.69
C TYR A 186 24.34 15.13 1.69
N LYS A 187 24.02 14.33 0.66
CA LYS A 187 24.61 13.01 0.37
C LYS A 187 25.06 12.93 -1.10
N PRO A 188 26.02 13.75 -1.53
CA PRO A 188 26.42 13.81 -2.94
C PRO A 188 27.04 12.51 -3.47
N ASP A 189 27.64 11.69 -2.59
CA ASP A 189 28.29 10.42 -2.97
C ASP A 189 27.33 9.23 -3.01
N ALA A 190 26.04 9.45 -2.74
CA ALA A 190 25.04 8.40 -2.74
C ALA A 190 24.66 8.00 -4.17
N ASP A 191 24.86 6.73 -4.52
CA ASP A 191 24.28 6.16 -5.74
C ASP A 191 22.76 6.01 -5.58
N LEU A 192 21.98 6.74 -6.40
CA LEU A 192 20.52 6.71 -6.41
C LEU A 192 19.95 5.81 -7.54
N GLY A 193 20.81 5.16 -8.31
CA GLY A 193 20.41 4.17 -9.31
C GLY A 193 19.70 4.76 -10.52
N ARG A 194 18.55 4.18 -10.90
CA ARG A 194 17.81 4.51 -12.13
C ARG A 194 16.60 5.40 -11.92
N SER A 195 16.20 5.62 -10.67
CA SER A 195 15.02 6.38 -10.29
C SER A 195 15.38 7.23 -9.07
N ASP A 196 16.10 8.33 -9.32
CA ASP A 196 16.76 9.10 -8.27
C ASP A 196 15.79 9.60 -7.19
N ASP A 197 14.60 10.06 -7.62
CA ASP A 197 13.55 10.55 -6.74
C ASP A 197 12.99 9.44 -5.84
N GLN A 198 12.72 8.26 -6.41
CA GLN A 198 12.23 7.11 -5.67
C GLN A 198 13.24 6.62 -4.63
N GLU A 199 14.51 6.47 -5.02
CA GLU A 199 15.54 5.98 -4.09
C GLU A 199 15.83 7.02 -3.00
N ALA A 200 15.85 8.32 -3.32
CA ALA A 200 15.98 9.37 -2.33
C ALA A 200 14.80 9.35 -1.34
N MET A 201 13.56 9.29 -1.82
CA MET A 201 12.37 9.16 -0.97
C MET A 201 12.42 7.91 -0.09
N ALA A 202 12.85 6.77 -0.64
CA ALA A 202 12.98 5.52 0.10
C ALA A 202 14.02 5.63 1.23
N ARG A 203 15.16 6.30 0.98
CA ARG A 203 16.20 6.51 1.99
C ARG A 203 15.79 7.48 3.08
N VAL A 204 15.13 8.58 2.71
CA VAL A 204 14.56 9.53 3.68
C VAL A 204 13.50 8.83 4.54
N LEU A 205 12.62 8.04 3.93
CA LEU A 205 11.57 7.32 4.66
C LEU A 205 12.14 6.32 5.68
N ARG A 206 13.23 5.63 5.35
CA ARG A 206 13.92 4.67 6.23
C ARG A 206 14.79 5.34 7.30
N ASN A 207 15.02 6.65 7.21
CA ASN A 207 15.88 7.34 8.16
C ASN A 207 15.19 7.38 9.54
N SER A 208 15.92 6.98 10.58
CA SER A 208 15.44 7.04 11.97
C SER A 208 15.55 8.43 12.59
N ASN A 209 16.22 9.35 11.88
CA ASN A 209 16.47 10.72 12.30
C ASN A 209 15.91 11.68 11.23
N GLY A 210 15.77 12.96 11.55
CA GLY A 210 15.14 13.93 10.65
C GLY A 210 13.63 14.04 10.91
N GLY A 211 12.88 14.62 9.97
CA GLY A 211 11.47 14.96 10.22
C GLY A 211 11.27 16.10 11.23
N LEU A 212 10.02 16.49 11.45
CA LEU A 212 9.65 17.66 12.26
C LEU A 212 10.13 17.61 13.72
N ASN A 213 10.24 16.40 14.27
CA ASN A 213 10.55 16.14 15.68
C ASN A 213 11.86 15.34 15.85
N GLY A 214 12.61 15.11 14.77
CA GLY A 214 13.86 14.34 14.81
C GLY A 214 13.69 12.83 14.86
N THR A 215 12.47 12.27 14.75
CA THR A 215 12.21 10.82 14.85
C THR A 215 12.09 10.12 13.49
N GLY A 216 12.41 10.80 12.40
CA GLY A 216 12.27 10.28 11.04
C GLY A 216 10.82 10.26 10.55
N TYR A 217 10.57 9.44 9.51
CA TYR A 217 9.30 9.44 8.77
C TYR A 217 8.58 8.09 8.77
N ALA A 218 9.26 6.99 9.13
CA ALA A 218 8.72 5.63 8.94
C ALA A 218 7.33 5.41 9.55
N ASP A 219 7.05 5.98 10.74
CA ASP A 219 5.76 5.84 11.42
C ASP A 219 4.59 6.54 10.70
N GLY A 220 4.88 7.50 9.82
CA GLY A 220 3.88 8.23 9.03
C GLY A 220 3.51 7.55 7.71
N ALA A 221 4.12 6.41 7.37
CA ALA A 221 3.86 5.70 6.13
C ALA A 221 3.19 4.34 6.35
N VAL A 222 2.27 4.00 5.46
CA VAL A 222 1.61 2.69 5.42
C VAL A 222 1.67 2.13 3.99
N PHE A 223 2.02 0.86 3.88
CA PHE A 223 2.13 0.16 2.60
C PHE A 223 0.91 -0.74 2.36
N LEU A 224 0.17 -0.47 1.29
CA LEU A 224 -0.94 -1.30 0.84
C LEU A 224 -0.43 -2.48 0.01
N PRO A 225 -1.23 -3.57 -0.11
CA PRO A 225 -1.00 -4.59 -1.12
C PRO A 225 -0.84 -3.95 -2.49
N ARG A 226 0.28 -4.22 -3.16
CA ARG A 226 0.63 -3.53 -4.42
C ARG A 226 -0.47 -3.64 -5.47
N THR A 227 -1.10 -4.80 -5.61
CA THR A 227 -2.19 -5.04 -6.57
C THR A 227 -3.44 -4.19 -6.34
N TRP A 228 -3.58 -3.53 -5.19
CA TRP A 228 -4.74 -2.70 -4.91
C TRP A 228 -4.69 -1.35 -5.62
N ILE A 229 -3.55 -0.68 -5.56
CA ILE A 229 -3.40 0.68 -6.08
C ILE A 229 -2.30 0.79 -7.14
N ASN A 230 -1.50 -0.25 -7.36
CA ASN A 230 -0.31 -0.20 -8.19
C ASN A 230 -0.02 -1.55 -8.87
N ALA A 231 -1.06 -2.19 -9.44
CA ALA A 231 -0.93 -3.48 -10.10
C ALA A 231 -0.14 -3.36 -11.41
N TYR A 232 0.89 -4.18 -11.59
CA TYR A 232 1.79 -4.12 -12.73
C TYR A 232 1.29 -4.93 -13.93
N GLU A 233 1.53 -4.37 -15.10
CA GLU A 233 1.67 -5.14 -16.33
C GLU A 233 3.11 -5.65 -16.45
N TRP A 234 3.27 -6.96 -16.47
CA TRP A 234 4.52 -7.61 -16.84
C TRP A 234 4.52 -7.93 -18.34
N GLN A 235 5.70 -8.21 -18.89
CA GLN A 235 5.88 -8.56 -20.31
C GLN A 235 4.94 -9.66 -20.83
N HIS A 236 4.50 -10.56 -19.95
CA HIS A 236 3.66 -11.71 -20.33
C HIS A 236 2.33 -11.79 -19.60
N ALA A 237 2.07 -10.92 -18.63
CA ALA A 237 0.84 -11.00 -17.82
C ALA A 237 0.58 -9.72 -17.03
N TYR A 238 -0.70 -9.39 -16.90
CA TYR A 238 -1.18 -8.53 -15.83
C TYR A 238 -1.20 -9.32 -14.52
N GLU A 239 -0.66 -8.75 -13.44
CA GLU A 239 -0.66 -9.43 -12.14
C GLU A 239 -1.96 -9.28 -11.35
N GLY A 240 -2.78 -8.29 -11.72
CA GLY A 240 -4.05 -8.06 -11.07
C GLY A 240 -5.13 -8.97 -11.63
N LYS A 241 -6.38 -8.62 -11.32
CA LYS A 241 -7.59 -9.32 -11.75
C LYS A 241 -8.67 -8.33 -12.11
N ARG A 242 -9.72 -8.83 -12.79
CA ARG A 242 -10.92 -8.05 -13.09
C ARG A 242 -11.45 -7.38 -11.83
N GLY A 243 -11.78 -6.10 -11.93
CA GLY A 243 -12.21 -5.26 -10.81
C GLY A 243 -11.09 -4.53 -10.08
N ASN A 244 -9.81 -4.79 -10.37
CA ASN A 244 -8.74 -3.96 -9.82
C ASN A 244 -8.77 -2.52 -10.37
N LEU A 245 -8.27 -1.57 -9.58
CA LEU A 245 -8.38 -0.13 -9.85
C LEU A 245 -7.69 0.29 -11.16
N LEU A 246 -6.44 -0.12 -11.33
CA LEU A 246 -5.57 0.34 -12.41
C LEU A 246 -4.53 -0.70 -12.81
N VAL A 247 -3.83 -0.41 -13.92
CA VAL A 247 -2.63 -1.10 -14.38
C VAL A 247 -1.50 -0.09 -14.55
N HIS A 248 -0.30 -0.45 -14.11
CA HIS A 248 0.92 0.36 -14.18
C HIS A 248 1.97 -0.37 -15.02
N PHE A 249 2.73 0.35 -15.86
CA PHE A 249 3.68 -0.21 -16.82
C PHE A 249 5.16 0.10 -16.51
N PRO A 250 5.66 -0.15 -15.27
CA PRO A 250 7.02 0.19 -14.90
C PRO A 250 8.04 -0.73 -15.57
N GLY A 251 9.15 -0.15 -16.04
CA GLY A 251 10.31 -0.94 -16.48
C GLY A 251 10.16 -1.75 -17.77
N LEU A 252 9.05 -1.65 -18.52
CA LEU A 252 8.82 -2.39 -19.78
C LEU A 252 9.63 -1.88 -20.98
N GLY A 253 10.35 -0.76 -20.85
CA GLY A 253 11.05 -0.14 -21.98
C GLY A 253 10.10 0.12 -23.16
N ASP A 254 10.55 -0.20 -24.38
CA ASP A 254 9.75 0.02 -25.60
C ASP A 254 8.52 -0.91 -25.74
N GLN A 255 8.51 -2.05 -25.03
CA GLN A 255 7.35 -2.95 -25.07
C GLN A 255 6.10 -2.30 -24.46
N ARG A 256 6.30 -1.33 -23.55
CA ARG A 256 5.26 -0.53 -22.92
C ARG A 256 4.19 -0.06 -23.90
N TRP A 257 4.58 0.39 -25.08
CA TRP A 257 3.66 1.03 -26.03
C TRP A 257 2.57 0.07 -26.52
N VAL A 258 2.93 -1.18 -26.79
CA VAL A 258 1.97 -2.20 -27.23
C VAL A 258 1.02 -2.56 -26.10
N HIS A 259 1.55 -2.77 -24.89
CA HIS A 259 0.73 -3.07 -23.71
C HIS A 259 -0.23 -1.94 -23.37
N MET A 260 0.25 -0.69 -23.32
CA MET A 260 -0.58 0.48 -23.08
C MET A 260 -1.66 0.62 -24.15
N SER A 261 -1.32 0.48 -25.44
CA SER A 261 -2.30 0.57 -26.52
C SER A 261 -3.41 -0.47 -26.36
N ASN A 262 -3.07 -1.71 -26.02
CA ASN A 262 -4.06 -2.78 -25.82
C ASN A 262 -5.00 -2.47 -24.64
N TRP A 263 -4.44 -2.05 -23.50
CA TRP A 263 -5.21 -1.67 -22.33
C TRP A 263 -6.11 -0.45 -22.58
N LEU A 264 -5.60 0.57 -23.27
CA LEU A 264 -6.37 1.75 -23.65
C LEU A 264 -7.55 1.38 -24.56
N ASP A 265 -7.33 0.51 -25.55
CA ASP A 265 -8.39 0.02 -26.41
C ASP A 265 -9.47 -0.73 -25.63
N ILE A 266 -9.10 -1.52 -24.61
CA ILE A 266 -10.05 -2.21 -23.73
C ILE A 266 -10.89 -1.21 -22.93
N VAL A 267 -10.25 -0.27 -22.22
CA VAL A 267 -10.97 0.66 -21.32
C VAL A 267 -11.80 1.70 -22.08
N GLU A 268 -11.44 2.01 -23.33
CA GLU A 268 -12.19 2.96 -24.16
C GLU A 268 -13.33 2.30 -24.94
N ARG A 269 -13.14 1.07 -25.45
CA ARG A 269 -14.14 0.39 -26.30
C ARG A 269 -15.05 -0.52 -25.50
N SER A 270 -14.60 -1.04 -24.36
CA SER A 270 -15.33 -2.02 -23.56
C SER A 270 -15.10 -1.79 -22.06
N PRO A 271 -15.38 -0.58 -21.52
CA PRO A 271 -15.10 -0.25 -20.11
C PRO A 271 -15.73 -1.24 -19.11
N LEU A 272 -16.93 -1.74 -19.39
CA LEU A 272 -17.64 -2.70 -18.53
C LEU A 272 -16.95 -4.08 -18.42
N SER A 273 -15.97 -4.37 -19.29
CA SER A 273 -15.23 -5.63 -19.22
C SER A 273 -14.34 -5.71 -17.97
N TRP A 274 -13.82 -4.58 -17.48
CA TRP A 274 -12.98 -4.50 -16.28
C TRP A 274 -13.63 -3.75 -15.13
N GLU A 275 -14.62 -2.89 -15.40
CA GLU A 275 -15.39 -2.22 -14.37
C GLU A 275 -16.25 -3.22 -13.57
N VAL A 276 -16.04 -3.21 -12.25
CA VAL A 276 -16.79 -4.01 -11.27
C VAL A 276 -17.29 -3.03 -10.20
N PRO A 277 -18.60 -3.05 -9.85
CA PRO A 277 -19.13 -2.21 -8.77
C PRO A 277 -18.29 -2.32 -7.51
N PHE A 278 -18.07 -1.21 -6.82
CA PHE A 278 -17.16 -1.15 -5.68
C PHE A 278 -17.48 -2.23 -4.63
N GLU A 279 -18.75 -2.42 -4.33
CA GLU A 279 -19.30 -3.38 -3.36
C GLU A 279 -19.02 -4.84 -3.73
N GLU A 280 -18.78 -5.11 -5.01
CA GLU A 280 -18.43 -6.43 -5.54
C GLU A 280 -16.92 -6.64 -5.68
N THR A 281 -16.11 -5.60 -5.43
CA THR A 281 -14.64 -5.72 -5.44
C THR A 281 -14.11 -6.26 -4.12
N GLU A 282 -12.88 -6.75 -4.15
CA GLU A 282 -12.17 -7.12 -2.91
C GLU A 282 -11.89 -5.92 -1.99
N TYR A 283 -11.93 -4.70 -2.54
CA TYR A 283 -11.62 -3.48 -1.81
C TYR A 283 -12.66 -3.17 -0.75
N TYR A 284 -13.94 -3.43 -1.03
CA TYR A 284 -15.06 -3.04 -0.15
C TYR A 284 -14.86 -3.52 1.29
N ASN A 285 -14.61 -4.82 1.47
CA ASN A 285 -14.33 -5.40 2.78
C ASN A 285 -12.83 -5.43 3.10
N GLY A 286 -11.98 -5.60 2.08
CA GLY A 286 -10.55 -5.78 2.27
C GLY A 286 -9.88 -4.54 2.87
N THR A 287 -10.24 -3.34 2.40
CA THR A 287 -9.65 -2.09 2.87
C THR A 287 -10.05 -1.77 4.30
N VAL A 288 -11.33 -1.96 4.65
CA VAL A 288 -11.82 -1.84 6.03
C VAL A 288 -11.06 -2.79 6.95
N ALA A 289 -11.00 -4.09 6.59
CA ALA A 289 -10.26 -5.08 7.36
C ALA A 289 -8.76 -4.77 7.48
N PHE A 290 -8.16 -4.15 6.47
CA PHE A 290 -6.77 -3.70 6.52
C PHE A 290 -6.58 -2.57 7.54
N TRP A 291 -7.39 -1.52 7.44
CA TRP A 291 -7.28 -0.38 8.33
C TRP A 291 -7.65 -0.70 9.78
N ASP A 292 -8.60 -1.61 10.01
CA ASP A 292 -8.94 -2.10 11.34
C ASP A 292 -7.72 -2.77 12.01
N ARG A 293 -6.95 -3.57 11.26
CA ARG A 293 -5.73 -4.21 11.77
C ARG A 293 -4.63 -3.20 12.08
N ILE A 294 -4.45 -2.19 11.22
CA ILE A 294 -3.50 -1.10 11.46
C ILE A 294 -3.88 -0.33 12.73
N ARG A 295 -5.17 -0.01 12.90
CA ARG A 295 -5.70 0.63 14.11
C ARG A 295 -5.40 -0.21 15.35
N GLU A 296 -5.72 -1.49 15.32
CA GLU A 296 -5.51 -2.41 16.44
C GLU A 296 -4.03 -2.51 16.81
N ALA A 297 -3.14 -2.57 15.82
CA ALA A 297 -1.70 -2.60 16.04
C ALA A 297 -1.18 -1.29 16.65
N LYS A 298 -1.61 -0.12 16.14
CA LYS A 298 -1.28 1.19 16.73
C LYS A 298 -1.75 1.29 18.19
N GLN A 299 -2.96 0.84 18.49
CA GLN A 299 -3.51 0.82 19.85
C GLN A 299 -2.69 -0.11 20.77
N ALA A 300 -2.35 -1.31 20.33
CA ALA A 300 -1.56 -2.25 21.11
C ALA A 300 -0.16 -1.69 21.42
N ILE A 301 0.49 -1.04 20.45
CA ILE A 301 1.78 -0.34 20.64
C ILE A 301 1.63 0.76 21.68
N SER A 302 0.63 1.64 21.55
CA SER A 302 0.41 2.73 22.50
C SER A 302 0.19 2.22 23.92
N ILE A 303 -0.63 1.17 24.09
CA ILE A 303 -0.86 0.54 25.40
C ILE A 303 0.45 -0.01 25.98
N ALA A 304 1.25 -0.70 25.16
CA ALA A 304 2.53 -1.25 25.57
C ALA A 304 3.54 -0.17 25.99
N GLU A 305 3.65 0.91 25.22
CA GLU A 305 4.52 2.05 25.53
C GLU A 305 4.06 2.80 26.80
N HIS A 306 2.75 2.92 27.03
CA HIS A 306 2.24 3.48 28.28
C HIS A 306 2.53 2.58 29.49
N ARG A 307 2.42 1.26 29.36
CA ARG A 307 2.78 0.32 30.44
C ARG A 307 4.29 0.33 30.71
N PHE A 308 5.11 0.44 29.67
CA PHE A 308 6.56 0.54 29.77
C PHE A 308 7.01 1.63 30.74
N ASN A 309 6.38 2.81 30.65
CA ASN A 309 6.69 3.95 31.53
C ASN A 309 6.39 3.69 33.02
N ARG A 310 5.63 2.64 33.34
CA ARG A 310 5.26 2.26 34.72
C ARG A 310 6.09 1.11 35.29
N LEU A 311 6.86 0.39 34.46
CA LEU A 311 7.71 -0.72 34.90
C LEU A 311 9.00 -0.21 35.53
N SER A 312 9.40 -0.82 36.65
CA SER A 312 10.50 -0.36 37.50
C SER A 312 11.89 -0.91 37.14
N THR A 313 11.99 -1.96 36.32
CA THR A 313 13.29 -2.58 35.97
C THR A 313 13.45 -2.86 34.48
N ASP A 314 14.66 -2.71 33.95
CA ASP A 314 14.97 -2.98 32.53
C ASP A 314 14.76 -4.44 32.13
N LYS A 315 14.98 -5.39 33.06
CA LYS A 315 14.71 -6.82 32.79
C LYS A 315 13.23 -7.12 32.57
N SER A 316 12.33 -6.43 33.28
CA SER A 316 10.89 -6.57 33.07
C SER A 316 10.39 -5.92 31.77
N LYS A 317 11.21 -5.06 31.17
CA LYS A 317 10.86 -4.27 29.98
C LYS A 317 11.27 -4.92 28.66
N ALA A 318 12.38 -5.66 28.64
CA ALA A 318 12.99 -6.18 27.42
C ALA A 318 12.06 -7.02 26.50
N PRO A 319 11.20 -7.93 27.01
CA PRO A 319 10.28 -8.68 26.13
C PRO A 319 9.25 -7.78 25.45
N MET A 320 8.73 -6.79 26.18
CA MET A 320 7.76 -5.82 25.66
C MET A 320 8.40 -4.93 24.59
N GLU A 321 9.60 -4.39 24.86
CA GLU A 321 10.34 -3.57 23.89
C GLU A 321 10.63 -4.35 22.60
N ALA A 322 11.02 -5.62 22.72
CA ALA A 322 11.26 -6.47 21.57
C ALA A 322 9.98 -6.68 20.75
N ALA A 323 8.86 -7.01 21.40
CA ALA A 323 7.59 -7.21 20.72
C ALA A 323 7.07 -5.92 20.05
N VAL A 324 7.16 -4.77 20.74
CA VAL A 324 6.80 -3.45 20.17
C VAL A 324 7.66 -3.14 18.95
N ARG A 325 8.98 -3.34 19.04
CA ARG A 325 9.90 -3.07 17.93
C ARG A 325 9.61 -3.95 16.72
N GLU A 326 9.38 -5.24 16.91
CA GLU A 326 9.05 -6.15 15.80
C GLU A 326 7.69 -5.81 15.16
N LEU A 327 6.67 -5.47 15.97
CA LEU A 327 5.38 -5.03 15.43
C LEU A 327 5.50 -3.71 14.67
N LYS A 328 6.22 -2.72 15.20
CA LYS A 328 6.51 -1.46 14.50
C LYS A 328 7.20 -1.71 13.16
N LYS A 329 8.23 -2.56 13.15
CA LYS A 329 8.95 -2.92 11.93
C LYS A 329 8.02 -3.52 10.87
N VAL A 330 7.16 -4.46 11.27
CA VAL A 330 6.20 -5.08 10.35
C VAL A 330 5.16 -4.07 9.88
N MET A 331 4.65 -3.19 10.73
CA MET A 331 3.74 -2.12 10.30
C MET A 331 4.40 -1.16 9.30
N GLN A 332 5.65 -0.78 9.54
CA GLN A 332 6.39 0.16 8.70
C GLN A 332 6.83 -0.44 7.37
N GLN A 333 7.02 -1.76 7.29
CA GLN A 333 7.66 -2.38 6.12
C GLN A 333 6.78 -3.43 5.45
N GLU A 334 5.96 -4.17 6.18
CA GLU A 334 5.28 -5.38 5.71
C GLU A 334 3.80 -5.37 6.12
N ALA A 335 3.17 -4.20 6.19
CA ALA A 335 1.75 -4.05 6.54
C ALA A 335 0.82 -4.82 5.60
N ASP A 336 1.23 -5.01 4.35
CA ASP A 336 0.55 -5.82 3.34
C ASP A 336 0.67 -7.34 3.58
N ASN A 337 1.66 -7.78 4.37
CA ASN A 337 1.78 -9.16 4.85
C ASN A 337 0.85 -9.40 6.04
N THR A 338 -0.41 -9.72 5.73
CA THR A 338 -1.47 -9.87 6.72
C THR A 338 -1.18 -10.92 7.79
N GLU A 339 -0.62 -12.07 7.40
CA GLU A 339 -0.30 -13.16 8.33
C GLU A 339 0.79 -12.72 9.33
N LEU A 340 1.85 -12.09 8.83
CA LEU A 340 2.94 -11.62 9.66
C LEU A 340 2.51 -10.49 10.62
N LEU A 341 1.68 -9.55 10.14
CA LEU A 341 1.15 -8.47 10.99
C LEU A 341 0.31 -9.03 12.13
N VAL A 342 -0.61 -9.97 11.82
CA VAL A 342 -1.45 -10.63 12.83
C VAL A 342 -0.60 -11.40 13.83
N GLN A 343 0.42 -12.13 13.36
CA GLN A 343 1.33 -12.85 14.24
C GLN A 343 2.06 -11.91 15.21
N ARG A 344 2.65 -10.81 14.73
CA ARG A 344 3.35 -9.85 15.60
C ARG A 344 2.43 -9.13 16.56
N LEU A 345 1.19 -8.87 16.15
CA LEU A 345 0.17 -8.32 17.03
C LEU A 345 -0.17 -9.30 18.17
N GLN A 346 -0.32 -10.58 17.85
CA GLN A 346 -0.56 -11.63 18.85
C GLN A 346 0.63 -11.81 19.78
N ASP A 347 1.86 -11.74 19.26
CA ASP A 347 3.08 -11.79 20.06
C ASP A 347 3.09 -10.65 21.12
N LEU A 348 2.78 -9.42 20.71
CA LEU A 348 2.71 -8.27 21.63
C LEU A 348 1.59 -8.42 22.66
N LYS A 349 0.40 -8.87 22.25
CA LYS A 349 -0.72 -9.10 23.17
C LYS A 349 -0.40 -10.17 24.20
N SER A 350 0.26 -11.25 23.79
CA SER A 350 0.69 -12.31 24.70
C SER A 350 1.65 -11.78 25.77
N VAL A 351 2.55 -10.86 25.40
CA VAL A 351 3.44 -10.21 26.38
C VAL A 351 2.66 -9.25 27.29
N LEU A 352 1.66 -8.53 26.77
CA LEU A 352 0.77 -7.66 27.56
C LEU A 352 -0.09 -8.42 28.58
N ASP A 353 -0.47 -9.65 28.29
CA ASP A 353 -1.29 -10.45 29.21
C ASP A 353 -0.46 -11.06 30.37
N LEU A 354 0.86 -11.15 30.20
CA LEU A 354 1.79 -11.71 31.19
C LEU A 354 2.30 -10.69 32.22
N ILE A 355 2.10 -9.39 31.98
CA ILE A 355 2.64 -8.26 32.78
C ILE A 355 1.50 -7.36 33.23
#